data_AF-A0A560LYT0-F1
#
_entry.id   AF-A0A560LYT0-F1
#
_cell.length_a   1.000
_cell.length_b   1.000
_cell.length_c   1.000
_cell.angle_alpha   90.00
_cell.angle_beta   90.00
_cell.angle_gamma   90.00
#
_symmetry.space_group_name_H-M   'P 1'
#
loop_
_entity.id
_entity.type
_entity.pdbx_description
1 polymer ?
#
loop_
_entity_poly.entity_id
_entity_poly.type
_entity_poly.pdbx_seq_one_letter_code
_entity_poly.pdbx_strand_id
1 'polypeptide(L)' 'MTAEFDIAVIGLGAMGSAALSFAAARGAKAIGIEAHFPAHALSSSHGDSRLIRLG' A
#
# COMPACT_ATOMS: atom_id res chain seq x y z
N MET A 1 1.74 -26.04 6.53
CA MET A 1 0.97 -25.47 5.40
C MET A 1 1.59 -24.14 5.04
N THR A 2 1.85 -23.91 3.75
CA THR A 2 2.30 -22.61 3.21
C THR A 2 1.08 -21.78 2.83
N ALA A 3 1.10 -20.49 3.12
CA ALA A 3 0.06 -19.57 2.66
C ALA A 3 0.43 -19.06 1.25
N GLU A 4 -0.44 -19.29 0.28
CA GLU A 4 -0.29 -18.79 -1.10
C GLU A 4 -1.16 -17.56 -1.35
N PHE A 5 -0.64 -16.61 -2.11
CA PHE A 5 -1.30 -15.36 -2.49
C PHE A 5 -1.03 -15.10 -3.98
N ASP A 6 -1.99 -14.47 -4.67
CA ASP A 6 -1.85 -14.12 -6.08
C ASP A 6 -0.90 -12.91 -6.26
N ILE A 7 -0.92 -12.00 -5.28
CA ILE A 7 -0.18 -10.74 -5.30
C ILE A 7 0.43 -10.48 -3.92
N ALA A 8 1.72 -10.18 -3.88
CA ALA A 8 2.39 -9.65 -2.70
C ALA A 8 2.84 -8.20 -2.98
N VAL A 9 2.49 -7.27 -2.10
CA VAL A 9 2.95 -5.87 -2.14
C VAL A 9 3.92 -5.64 -1.00
N ILE A 10 5.16 -5.27 -1.34
CA ILE A 10 6.22 -4.94 -0.38
C ILE A 10 6.33 -3.42 -0.27
N GLY A 11 6.04 -2.90 0.92
CA GLY A 11 5.85 -1.49 1.21
C GLY A 11 4.40 -1.06 1.02
N LEU A 12 3.75 -0.59 2.08
CA LEU A 12 2.36 -0.12 2.12
C LEU A 12 2.26 1.38 2.38
N GLY A 13 3.19 2.16 1.79
CA GLY A 13 3.03 3.61 1.64
C GLY A 13 1.86 3.98 0.70
N ALA A 14 1.75 5.25 0.29
CA ALA A 14 0.63 5.72 -0.54
C ALA A 14 0.35 4.85 -1.78
N MET A 15 1.40 4.48 -2.53
CA MET A 15 1.23 3.67 -3.75
C MET A 15 0.94 2.19 -3.45
N GLY A 16 1.65 1.59 -2.50
CA GLY A 16 1.52 0.16 -2.21
C GLY A 16 0.19 -0.19 -1.58
N SER A 17 -0.29 0.63 -0.63
CA SER A 17 -1.61 0.48 -0.03
C SER A 17 -2.73 0.62 -1.07
N ALA A 18 -2.62 1.59 -1.99
CA ALA A 18 -3.56 1.73 -3.11
C ALA A 18 -3.54 0.49 -4.02
N ALA A 19 -2.36 0.03 -4.42
CA ALA A 19 -2.22 -1.17 -5.25
C ALA A 19 -2.83 -2.42 -4.59
N LEU A 20 -2.56 -2.64 -3.30
CA LEU A 20 -3.13 -3.74 -2.51
C LEU A 20 -4.65 -3.64 -2.45
N SER A 21 -5.19 -2.46 -2.16
CA SER A 21 -6.63 -2.22 -2.08
C SER A 21 -7.33 -2.49 -3.41
N PHE A 22 -6.81 -1.96 -4.52
CA PHE A 22 -7.39 -2.20 -5.85
C PHE A 22 -7.26 -3.66 -6.30
N ALA A 23 -6.16 -4.33 -5.98
CA ALA A 23 -5.98 -5.75 -6.26
C ALA A 23 -7.01 -6.60 -5.51
N ALA A 24 -7.15 -6.38 -4.20
CA ALA A 24 -8.13 -7.08 -3.37
C ALA A 24 -9.57 -6.80 -3.81
N ALA A 25 -9.90 -5.54 -4.16
CA ALA A 25 -11.22 -5.16 -4.67
C ALA A 25 -11.57 -5.85 -6.00
N ARG A 26 -10.56 -6.28 -6.78
CA ARG A 26 -10.75 -7.06 -8.02
C ARG A 26 -10.78 -8.58 -7.79
N GLY A 27 -10.74 -9.03 -6.53
CA GLY A 27 -10.85 -10.44 -6.15
C GLY A 27 -9.52 -11.19 -6.03
N ALA A 28 -8.38 -10.50 -6.17
CA ALA A 28 -7.09 -11.15 -5.94
C ALA A 28 -6.90 -11.45 -4.45
N LYS A 29 -6.40 -12.65 -4.13
CA LYS A 29 -5.92 -12.99 -2.80
C LYS A 29 -4.58 -12.30 -2.58
N ALA A 30 -4.62 -11.06 -2.12
CA ALA A 30 -3.45 -10.21 -1.99
C ALA A 30 -2.94 -10.11 -0.54
N ILE A 31 -1.62 -10.03 -0.36
CA ILE A 31 -0.95 -9.76 0.92
C ILE A 31 -0.09 -8.51 0.83
N GLY A 32 -0.14 -7.69 1.87
CA GLY A 32 0.69 -6.51 2.03
C GLY A 32 1.67 -6.68 3.17
N ILE A 33 2.92 -6.25 2.98
CA ILE A 33 3.98 -6.26 4.00
C ILE A 33 4.56 -4.85 4.10
N GLU A 34 4.57 -4.28 5.30
CA GLU A 34 5.15 -2.97 5.59
C GLU A 34 6.18 -3.12 6.72
N ALA A 35 7.31 -2.42 6.61
CA ALA A 35 8.37 -2.45 7.60
C ALA A 35 8.00 -1.68 8.87
N HIS A 36 7.07 -0.72 8.76
CA HIS A 36 6.63 0.15 9.85
C HIS A 36 5.10 0.13 10.04
N PHE A 37 4.57 1.12 10.75
CA PHE A 37 3.13 1.37 10.83
C PHE A 37 2.71 2.35 9.72
N PRO A 38 1.43 2.33 9.27
CA PRO A 38 0.93 3.27 8.28
C PRO A 38 1.19 4.73 8.67
N ALA A 39 1.55 5.58 7.69
CA ALA A 39 1.80 7.01 7.88
C ALA A 39 2.93 7.37 8.89
N HIS A 40 3.95 6.52 9.03
CA HIS A 40 5.12 6.80 9.86
C HIS A 40 6.00 7.96 9.32
N ALA A 41 6.77 8.60 10.21
CA ALA A 41 7.61 9.77 9.90
C ALA A 41 8.78 9.51 8.93
N LEU A 42 9.20 8.24 8.77
CA LEU A 42 10.24 7.87 7.79
C LEU A 42 9.66 7.65 6.37
N SER A 43 8.34 7.77 6.19
CA SER A 43 7.66 7.59 4.90
C SER A 43 7.67 8.87 4.06
N SER A 44 7.74 8.76 2.73
CA SER A 44 7.52 9.90 1.83
C SER A 44 6.08 10.45 1.85
N SER A 45 5.15 9.76 2.51
CA SER A 45 3.75 10.16 2.67
C SER A 45 3.47 10.88 4.00
N HIS A 46 4.48 11.14 4.84
CA HIS A 46 4.32 11.82 6.13
C HIS A 46 3.78 13.26 6.01
N GLY A 47 3.40 13.89 7.13
CA GLY A 47 2.85 15.25 7.13
C GLY A 47 1.39 15.27 6.66
N ASP A 48 0.79 16.44 6.67
CA ASP A 48 -0.68 16.55 6.71
C ASP A 48 -1.33 16.63 5.31
N SER A 49 -0.65 17.23 4.34
CA SER A 49 -1.23 17.51 3.02
C SER A 49 -0.28 17.21 1.87
N ARG A 50 -0.87 16.98 0.69
CA ARG A 50 -0.19 16.87 -0.61
C ARG A 50 -0.94 17.70 -1.63
N LEU A 51 -0.19 18.49 -2.41
CA LEU A 51 -0.76 19.32 -3.45
C LEU A 51 -0.94 18.49 -4.73
N ILE A 52 -2.15 18.49 -5.27
CA ILE A 52 -2.46 18.02 -6.62
C ILE A 52 -2.72 19.22 -7.52
N ARG A 53 -2.04 19.28 -8.67
CA ARG A 53 -2.29 20.29 -9.71
C ARG A 53 -3.17 19.66 -10.78
N LEU A 54 -4.25 20.35 -11.12
CA LEU A 54 -5.09 20.01 -12.25
C LEU A 54 -4.65 20.90 -13.42
N GLY A 55 -4.33 20.28 -14.54
CA GLY A 55 -4.07 20.97 -15.81
C GLY A 55 -5.36 21.24 -16.57
#